data_AF-A0A453QJX1-F1
#
_entry.id   AF-A0A453QJX1-F1
#
_cell.length_a   1.000
_cell.length_b   1.000
_cell.length_c   1.000
_cell.angle_alpha   90.00
_cell.angle_beta   90.00
_cell.angle_gamma   90.00
#
_symmetry.space_group_name_H-M   'P 1'
#
loop_
_entity.id
_entity.type
_entity.pdbx_description
1 polymer ?
#
loop_
_entity_poly.entity_id
_entity_poly.type
_entity_poly.pdbx_seq_one_letter_code
_entity_poly.pdbx_strand_id
1 'polypeptide(L)'
;DKRPKEEKPAPPLPSEIRNKEKRSEVYAKLKREKKAQKRRLGRERGQAAQRAAELGEEVPEKQVPRTIENTREPDETVCRPDDQELFAGNDADEFNAVLKQVVTPKVLITTCRFNSGRGPAFIKELMQVIPNAQYVNRGTYDLKKIVEYANNREFTSVMVVHTNRREPG
;
A
#
# COMPACT_ATOMS: atom_id res chain seq x y z
N ASP A 1 -0.99 11.06 -67.84
CA ASP A 1 -1.33 11.70 -66.55
C ASP A 1 -2.24 10.84 -65.68
N LYS A 2 -1.69 10.27 -64.60
CA LYS A 2 -2.49 9.66 -63.53
C LYS A 2 -2.74 10.74 -62.46
N ARG A 3 -4.00 11.14 -62.27
CA ARG A 3 -4.38 12.12 -61.23
C ARG A 3 -4.01 11.56 -59.85
N PRO A 4 -3.44 12.38 -58.94
CA PRO A 4 -3.17 11.96 -57.58
C PRO A 4 -4.50 11.64 -56.87
N LYS A 5 -4.58 10.49 -56.21
CA LYS A 5 -5.74 10.10 -55.41
C LYS A 5 -5.81 11.03 -54.19
N GLU A 6 -6.87 11.83 -54.10
CA GLU A 6 -7.15 12.64 -52.90
C GLU A 6 -7.25 11.74 -51.67
N GLU A 7 -6.39 12.01 -50.68
CA GLU A 7 -6.47 11.37 -49.37
C GLU A 7 -7.75 11.84 -48.68
N LYS A 8 -8.62 10.87 -48.34
CA LYS A 8 -9.84 11.17 -47.60
C LYS A 8 -9.48 11.74 -46.22
N PRO A 9 -10.16 12.80 -45.75
CA PRO A 9 -9.89 13.36 -44.44
C PRO A 9 -10.09 12.29 -43.35
N ALA A 10 -9.24 12.33 -42.33
CA ALA A 10 -9.31 11.41 -41.20
C ALA A 10 -10.72 11.44 -40.55
N PRO A 11 -11.24 10.29 -40.09
CA PRO A 11 -12.53 10.26 -39.44
C PRO A 11 -12.54 11.20 -38.23
N PRO A 12 -13.64 11.95 -38.00
CA PRO A 12 -13.72 12.92 -36.92
C PRO A 12 -13.56 12.24 -35.56
N LEU A 13 -12.88 12.92 -34.64
CA LEU A 13 -12.68 12.42 -33.28
C LEU A 13 -14.03 12.37 -32.54
N PRO A 14 -14.26 11.39 -31.65
CA PRO A 14 -15.48 11.33 -30.87
C PRO A 14 -15.82 12.64 -30.13
N SER A 15 -14.80 13.40 -29.69
CA SER A 15 -14.96 14.71 -29.04
C SER A 15 -15.57 15.79 -29.95
N GLU A 16 -15.40 15.69 -31.27
CA GLU A 16 -15.87 16.66 -32.26
C GLU A 16 -17.33 16.42 -32.66
N ILE A 17 -17.87 15.22 -32.40
CA ILE A 17 -19.24 14.84 -32.77
C ILE A 17 -20.22 15.35 -31.73
N ARG A 18 -20.98 16.41 -32.03
CA ARG A 18 -21.99 16.96 -31.10
C ARG A 18 -23.11 15.97 -30.74
N ASN A 19 -23.57 15.13 -31.66
CA ASN A 19 -24.63 14.15 -31.41
C ASN A 19 -24.14 12.99 -30.51
N LYS A 20 -24.85 12.74 -29.40
CA LYS A 20 -24.49 11.73 -28.39
C LYS A 20 -24.47 10.30 -28.92
N GLU A 21 -25.44 9.92 -29.74
CA GLU A 21 -25.57 8.55 -30.29
C GLU A 21 -24.47 8.28 -31.31
N LYS A 22 -24.26 9.21 -32.26
CA LYS A 22 -23.15 9.09 -33.22
C LYS A 22 -21.79 9.09 -32.52
N ARG A 23 -21.62 9.88 -31.46
CA ARG A 23 -20.40 9.92 -30.65
C ARG A 23 -20.13 8.59 -29.96
N SER A 24 -21.15 7.97 -29.36
CA SER A 24 -21.00 6.71 -28.64
C SER A 24 -20.66 5.55 -29.60
N GLU A 25 -21.27 5.52 -30.78
CA GLU A 25 -20.99 4.53 -31.82
C GLU A 25 -19.54 4.61 -32.33
N VAL A 26 -19.06 5.81 -32.65
CA VAL A 26 -17.68 6.02 -33.11
C VAL A 26 -16.69 5.65 -32.01
N TYR A 27 -16.95 6.03 -30.75
CA TYR A 27 -16.13 5.63 -29.62
C TYR A 27 -16.09 4.11 -29.42
N ALA A 28 -17.23 3.43 -29.55
CA ALA A 28 -17.32 1.98 -29.42
C ALA A 28 -16.52 1.26 -30.54
N LYS A 29 -16.60 1.74 -31.79
CA LYS A 29 -15.79 1.22 -32.91
C LYS A 29 -14.30 1.39 -32.64
N LEU A 30 -13.88 2.59 -32.25
CA LEU A 30 -12.48 2.90 -31.96
C LEU A 30 -11.92 2.09 -30.77
N LYS A 31 -12.74 1.83 -29.73
CA LYS A 31 -12.37 0.95 -28.61
C LYS A 31 -12.20 -0.51 -29.05
N ARG A 32 -13.07 -1.01 -29.94
CA ARG A 32 -12.97 -2.37 -30.52
C ARG A 32 -11.72 -2.53 -31.37
N GLU A 33 -11.44 -1.56 -32.24
CA GLU A 33 -10.25 -1.53 -33.09
C GLU A 33 -8.97 -1.47 -32.27
N LYS A 34 -8.88 -0.57 -31.27
CA LYS A 34 -7.74 -0.52 -30.34
C LYS A 34 -7.52 -1.84 -29.59
N LYS A 35 -8.61 -2.52 -29.17
CA LYS A 35 -8.51 -3.83 -28.52
C LYS A 35 -7.99 -4.91 -29.48
N ALA A 36 -8.46 -4.92 -30.73
CA ALA A 36 -8.00 -5.84 -31.76
C ALA A 36 -6.53 -5.60 -32.13
N GLN A 37 -6.13 -4.35 -32.32
CA GLN A 37 -4.74 -3.95 -32.56
C GLN A 37 -3.82 -4.35 -31.39
N LYS A 38 -4.21 -4.07 -30.13
CA LYS A 38 -3.43 -4.48 -28.95
C LYS A 38 -3.24 -6.01 -28.89
N ARG A 39 -4.28 -6.79 -29.22
CA ARG A 39 -4.20 -8.26 -29.29
C ARG A 39 -3.26 -8.72 -30.41
N ARG A 40 -3.34 -8.11 -31.59
CA ARG A 40 -2.46 -8.41 -32.73
C ARG A 40 -1.00 -8.13 -32.39
N LEU A 41 -0.70 -6.94 -31.88
CA LEU A 41 0.64 -6.56 -31.41
C LEU A 41 1.17 -7.50 -30.31
N GLY A 42 0.32 -7.93 -29.39
CA GLY A 42 0.69 -8.91 -28.37
C GLY A 42 1.07 -10.27 -28.95
N ARG A 43 0.35 -10.75 -29.98
CA ARG A 43 0.68 -12.00 -30.70
C ARG A 43 1.97 -11.87 -31.49
N GLU A 44 2.16 -10.76 -32.21
CA GLU A 44 3.38 -10.48 -32.98
C GLU A 44 4.62 -10.42 -32.06
N ARG A 45 4.52 -9.76 -30.90
CA ARG A 45 5.57 -9.76 -29.86
C ARG A 45 5.86 -11.16 -29.32
N GLY A 46 4.82 -11.97 -29.07
CA GLY A 46 4.98 -13.35 -28.61
C GLY A 46 5.68 -14.24 -29.65
N GLN A 47 5.29 -14.13 -30.91
CA GLN A 47 5.93 -14.86 -32.03
C GLN A 47 7.37 -14.41 -32.25
N ALA A 48 7.65 -13.11 -32.17
CA ALA A 48 9.01 -12.58 -32.28
C ALA A 48 9.91 -13.10 -31.15
N ALA A 49 9.40 -13.14 -29.91
CA ALA A 49 10.14 -13.69 -28.78
C ALA A 49 10.41 -15.20 -28.92
N GLN A 50 9.46 -15.97 -29.47
CA GLN A 50 9.66 -17.39 -29.77
C GLN A 50 10.73 -17.61 -30.85
N ARG A 51 10.69 -16.83 -31.94
CA ARG A 51 11.71 -16.89 -32.99
C ARG A 51 13.10 -16.51 -32.50
N ALA A 52 13.22 -15.46 -31.68
CA ALA A 52 14.49 -15.05 -31.09
C ALA A 52 15.07 -16.16 -30.19
N ALA A 53 14.23 -16.78 -29.36
CA ALA A 53 14.64 -17.90 -28.51
C ALA A 53 15.09 -19.14 -29.32
N GLU A 54 14.43 -19.45 -30.44
CA GLU A 54 14.82 -20.55 -31.35
C GLU A 54 16.12 -20.26 -32.11
N LEU A 55 16.36 -18.99 -32.49
CA LEU A 55 17.58 -18.56 -33.18
C LEU A 55 18.78 -18.38 -32.24
N GLY A 56 18.57 -18.44 -30.92
CA GLY A 56 19.59 -18.15 -29.90
C GLY A 56 19.96 -16.67 -29.81
N GLU A 57 19.17 -15.78 -30.42
CA GLU A 57 19.35 -14.33 -30.31
C GLU A 57 18.68 -13.80 -29.03
N GLU A 58 19.23 -12.72 -28.47
CA GLU A 58 18.68 -12.10 -27.27
C GLU A 58 17.23 -11.64 -27.50
N VAL A 59 16.33 -12.13 -26.64
CA VAL A 59 14.92 -11.78 -26.66
C VAL A 59 14.80 -10.27 -26.33
N PRO A 60 14.02 -9.50 -27.11
CA PRO A 60 13.84 -8.07 -26.84
C PRO A 60 13.28 -7.85 -25.43
N GLU A 61 13.98 -7.03 -24.64
CA GLU A 61 13.63 -6.75 -23.25
C GLU A 61 12.20 -6.18 -23.14
N LYS A 62 11.42 -6.74 -22.20
CA LYS A 62 10.08 -6.23 -21.93
C LYS A 62 10.20 -4.89 -21.24
N GLN A 63 9.55 -3.86 -21.80
CA GLN A 63 9.42 -2.57 -21.13
C GLN A 63 8.73 -2.77 -19.77
N VAL A 64 9.46 -2.45 -18.69
CA VAL A 64 8.92 -2.47 -17.34
C VAL A 64 7.86 -1.37 -17.22
N PRO A 65 6.65 -1.68 -16.75
CA PRO A 65 5.62 -0.67 -16.58
C PRO A 65 6.05 0.38 -15.55
N ARG A 66 5.69 1.64 -15.79
CA ARG A 66 5.83 2.70 -14.79
C ARG A 66 4.76 2.50 -13.71
N THR A 67 5.17 1.98 -12.55
CA THR A 67 4.35 1.83 -11.35
C THR A 67 4.69 2.91 -10.33
N ILE A 68 3.79 3.20 -9.39
CA ILE A 68 3.98 4.22 -8.35
C ILE A 68 5.30 4.02 -7.60
N GLU A 69 5.64 2.77 -7.26
CA GLU A 69 6.91 2.43 -6.59
C GLU A 69 8.15 2.71 -7.45
N ASN A 70 8.11 2.39 -8.75
CA ASN A 70 9.26 2.57 -9.64
C ASN A 70 9.51 4.05 -9.99
N THR A 71 8.46 4.87 -9.99
CA THR A 71 8.56 6.32 -10.23
C THR A 71 8.54 7.13 -8.94
N ARG A 72 8.73 6.51 -7.78
CA ARG A 72 8.82 7.23 -6.50
C ARG A 72 10.08 8.10 -6.51
N GLU A 73 9.92 9.36 -6.13
CA GLU A 73 11.06 10.26 -5.96
C GLU A 73 11.96 9.73 -4.84
N PRO A 74 13.28 9.68 -5.05
CA PRO A 74 14.20 9.23 -4.02
C PRO A 74 14.09 10.18 -2.82
N ASP A 75 13.80 9.61 -1.66
CA ASP A 75 13.62 10.33 -0.39
C ASP A 75 14.89 10.12 0.46
N GLU A 76 15.48 11.22 0.92
CA GLU A 76 16.72 11.21 1.70
C GLU A 76 16.53 10.53 3.07
N THR A 77 15.31 10.50 3.60
CA THR A 77 14.98 9.88 4.89
C THR A 77 14.89 8.35 4.83
N VAL A 78 14.99 7.76 3.64
CA VAL A 78 14.96 6.31 3.48
C VAL A 78 16.21 5.70 4.09
N CYS A 79 16.01 4.94 5.16
CA CYS A 79 17.06 4.32 5.94
C CYS A 79 17.86 3.34 5.07
N ARG A 80 19.17 3.55 4.98
CA ARG A 80 20.10 2.62 4.31
C ARG A 80 20.55 1.55 5.31
N PRO A 81 20.77 0.29 4.88
CA PRO A 81 21.18 -0.78 5.78
C PRO A 81 22.49 -0.51 6.54
N ASP A 82 23.40 0.28 5.96
CA ASP A 82 24.73 0.56 6.50
C ASP A 82 24.87 2.00 7.06
N ASP A 83 23.75 2.64 7.41
CA ASP A 83 23.75 4.03 7.90
C ASP A 83 24.22 4.13 9.36
N GLN A 84 25.48 4.54 9.55
CA GLN A 84 26.09 4.67 10.88
C GLN A 84 25.40 5.72 11.76
N GLU A 85 24.85 6.80 11.19
CA GLU A 85 24.15 7.83 11.96
C GLU A 85 22.85 7.28 12.55
N LEU A 86 22.14 6.45 11.79
CA LEU A 86 20.92 5.77 12.24
C LEU A 86 21.19 4.81 13.39
N PHE A 87 22.26 4.01 13.31
CA PHE A 87 22.62 3.09 14.40
C PHE A 87 23.02 3.85 15.67
N ALA A 88 23.80 4.93 15.54
CA ALA A 88 24.16 5.77 16.67
C ALA A 88 22.93 6.43 17.32
N GLY A 89 21.97 6.88 16.50
CA GLY A 89 20.69 7.43 16.97
C GLY A 89 19.87 6.41 17.76
N ASN A 90 19.69 5.21 17.22
CA ASN A 90 18.98 4.12 17.90
C ASN A 90 19.66 3.69 19.20
N ASP A 91 21.00 3.73 19.26
CA ASP A 91 21.76 3.36 20.45
C ASP A 91 21.65 4.39 21.58
N ALA A 92 21.43 5.66 21.26
CA ALA A 92 21.23 6.72 22.24
C ALA A 92 19.76 6.85 22.71
N ASP A 93 18.81 6.16 22.05
CA ASP A 93 17.38 6.28 22.29
C ASP A 93 16.92 5.53 23.57
N GLU A 94 15.85 6.03 24.19
CA GLU A 94 15.18 5.45 25.36
C GLU A 94 14.65 4.03 25.08
N PHE A 95 14.32 3.73 23.82
CA PHE A 95 13.84 2.40 23.41
C PHE A 95 14.96 1.38 23.12
N ASN A 96 16.23 1.77 23.16
CA ASN A 96 17.36 0.92 22.81
C ASN A 96 17.34 -0.43 23.57
N ALA A 97 17.11 -0.38 24.89
CA ALA A 97 17.05 -1.58 25.73
C ALA A 97 15.94 -2.56 25.31
N VAL A 98 14.82 -2.06 24.77
CA VAL A 98 13.72 -2.88 24.25
C VAL A 98 14.05 -3.40 22.86
N LEU A 99 14.61 -2.56 21.98
CA LEU A 99 14.96 -2.94 20.59
C LEU A 99 16.10 -3.98 20.54
N LYS A 100 17.10 -3.86 21.41
CA LYS A 100 18.17 -4.86 21.59
C LYS A 100 17.72 -6.08 22.40
N GLN A 101 16.44 -6.16 22.77
CA GLN A 101 15.85 -7.26 23.54
C GLN A 101 16.55 -7.53 24.89
N VAL A 102 17.20 -6.50 25.47
CA VAL A 102 17.83 -6.57 26.79
C VAL A 102 16.75 -6.61 27.88
N VAL A 103 15.67 -5.86 27.69
CA VAL A 103 14.50 -5.85 28.57
C VAL A 103 13.33 -6.49 27.83
N THR A 104 12.67 -7.45 28.47
CA THR A 104 11.44 -8.04 27.92
C THR A 104 10.29 -7.04 28.09
N PRO A 105 9.66 -6.57 26.99
CA PRO A 105 8.60 -5.58 27.09
C PRO A 105 7.38 -6.18 27.79
N LYS A 106 6.79 -5.41 28.70
CA LYS A 106 5.57 -5.75 29.41
C LYS A 106 4.53 -4.70 29.08
N VAL A 107 3.50 -5.10 28.35
CA VAL A 107 2.54 -4.15 27.75
C VAL A 107 1.23 -4.18 28.53
N LEU A 108 0.78 -3.03 29.03
CA LEU A 108 -0.54 -2.87 29.62
C LEU A 108 -1.52 -2.45 28.53
N ILE A 109 -2.53 -3.27 28.25
CA ILE A 109 -3.61 -2.92 27.32
C ILE A 109 -4.85 -2.54 28.12
N THR A 110 -5.46 -1.41 27.79
CA THR A 110 -6.71 -0.98 28.41
C THR A 110 -7.68 -0.40 27.37
N THR A 111 -8.96 -0.28 27.72
CA THR A 111 -9.98 0.33 26.87
C THR A 111 -10.15 1.82 27.16
N CYS A 112 -10.95 2.52 26.35
CA CYS A 112 -11.56 3.78 26.76
C CYS A 112 -12.53 3.60 27.97
N ARG A 113 -12.90 4.72 28.62
CA ARG A 113 -13.73 4.74 29.85
C ARG A 113 -15.12 4.14 29.64
N PHE A 114 -15.75 4.49 28.53
CA PHE A 114 -17.06 3.97 28.11
C PHE A 114 -16.87 3.13 26.86
N ASN A 115 -16.40 1.90 27.04
CA ASN A 115 -16.17 0.98 25.93
C ASN A 115 -17.46 0.27 25.52
N SER A 116 -17.45 -0.23 24.29
CA SER A 116 -18.45 -1.21 23.84
C SER A 116 -17.95 -2.63 24.07
N GLY A 117 -18.85 -3.62 24.08
CA GLY A 117 -18.47 -5.03 24.21
C GLY A 117 -17.48 -5.53 23.14
N ARG A 118 -17.41 -4.87 21.97
CA ARG A 118 -16.43 -5.21 20.93
C ARG A 118 -14.99 -4.80 21.29
N GLY A 119 -14.80 -3.79 22.14
CA GLY A 119 -13.48 -3.33 22.56
C GLY A 119 -12.69 -4.42 23.31
N PRO A 120 -13.24 -4.98 24.40
CA PRO A 120 -12.61 -6.10 25.09
C PRO A 120 -12.46 -7.35 24.22
N ALA A 121 -13.37 -7.60 23.28
CA ALA A 121 -13.24 -8.70 22.33
C ALA A 121 -12.01 -8.52 21.42
N PHE A 122 -11.83 -7.33 20.86
CA PHE A 122 -10.65 -6.98 20.07
C PHE A 122 -9.36 -7.04 20.88
N ILE A 123 -9.37 -6.61 22.15
CA ILE A 123 -8.18 -6.72 23.01
C ILE A 123 -7.80 -8.19 23.24
N LYS A 124 -8.77 -9.11 23.36
CA LYS A 124 -8.45 -10.54 23.47
C LYS A 124 -7.70 -11.07 22.25
N GLU A 125 -8.06 -10.62 21.06
CA GLU A 125 -7.34 -10.95 19.82
C GLU A 125 -5.95 -10.30 19.81
N LEU A 126 -5.86 -9.04 20.25
CA LEU A 126 -4.60 -8.30 20.31
C LEU A 126 -3.59 -8.92 21.29
N MET A 127 -4.07 -9.48 22.40
CA MET A 127 -3.24 -10.23 23.36
C MET A 127 -2.64 -11.51 22.77
N GLN A 128 -3.20 -12.06 21.69
CA GLN A 128 -2.60 -13.20 20.98
C GLN A 128 -1.45 -12.77 20.06
N VAL A 129 -1.48 -11.53 19.59
CA VAL A 129 -0.47 -10.96 18.68
C VAL A 129 0.70 -10.38 19.46
N ILE A 130 0.43 -9.66 20.55
CA ILE A 130 1.45 -8.97 21.34
C ILE A 130 1.86 -9.87 22.52
N PRO A 131 3.10 -10.37 22.57
CA PRO A 131 3.57 -11.17 23.68
C PRO A 131 3.64 -10.35 24.97
N ASN A 132 3.50 -11.01 26.12
CA ASN A 132 3.58 -10.38 27.46
C ASN A 132 2.61 -9.20 27.68
N ALA A 133 1.54 -9.12 26.88
CA ALA A 133 0.49 -8.15 27.06
C ALA A 133 -0.46 -8.56 28.20
N GLN A 134 -0.89 -7.59 29.00
CA GLN A 134 -1.87 -7.78 30.06
C GLN A 134 -3.03 -6.82 29.87
N TYR A 135 -4.25 -7.36 29.81
CA TYR A 135 -5.45 -6.55 29.76
C TYR A 135 -5.92 -6.15 31.16
N VAL A 136 -6.13 -4.85 31.36
CA VAL A 136 -6.79 -4.31 32.55
C VAL A 136 -7.99 -3.48 32.13
N ASN A 137 -9.15 -3.81 32.70
CA ASN A 137 -10.37 -3.03 32.48
C ASN A 137 -10.21 -1.64 33.11
N ARG A 138 -10.37 -0.60 32.29
CA ARG A 138 -10.25 0.79 32.73
C ARG A 138 -11.32 1.20 33.74
N GLY A 139 -12.55 0.69 33.61
CA GLY A 139 -13.68 1.14 34.41
C GLY A 139 -13.85 2.67 34.39
N THR A 140 -13.96 3.28 35.57
CA THR A 140 -14.10 4.73 35.75
C THR A 140 -12.77 5.45 36.02
N TYR A 141 -11.62 4.75 35.95
CA TYR A 141 -10.33 5.35 36.25
C TYR A 141 -9.87 6.33 35.17
N ASP A 142 -9.32 7.44 35.61
CA ASP A 142 -8.67 8.43 34.75
C ASP A 142 -7.32 7.90 34.26
N LEU A 143 -6.87 8.38 33.10
CA LEU A 143 -5.66 7.87 32.47
C LEU A 143 -4.42 8.06 33.36
N LYS A 144 -4.35 9.14 34.15
CA LYS A 144 -3.27 9.37 35.12
C LYS A 144 -3.13 8.21 36.12
N LYS A 145 -4.26 7.72 36.65
CA LYS A 145 -4.26 6.57 37.58
C LYS A 145 -3.86 5.27 36.90
N ILE A 146 -4.20 5.09 35.62
CA ILE A 146 -3.75 3.95 34.84
C ILE A 146 -2.23 4.00 34.61
N VAL A 147 -1.67 5.17 34.35
CA VAL A 147 -0.22 5.37 34.22
C VAL A 147 0.50 5.14 35.55
N GLU A 148 -0.03 5.66 36.66
CA GLU A 148 0.49 5.37 38.00
C GLU A 148 0.48 3.86 38.30
N TYR A 149 -0.62 3.18 37.97
CA TYR A 149 -0.72 1.73 38.07
C TYR A 149 0.30 1.00 37.20
N ALA A 150 0.53 1.49 35.97
CA ALA A 150 1.50 0.93 35.04
C ALA A 150 2.94 1.06 35.59
N ASN A 151 3.30 2.24 36.09
CA ASN A 151 4.61 2.52 36.67
C ASN A 151 4.87 1.66 37.91
N ASN A 152 3.90 1.55 38.82
CA ASN A 152 4.01 0.75 40.05
C ASN A 152 4.19 -0.75 39.79
N ARG A 153 3.87 -1.23 38.58
CA ARG A 153 3.98 -2.64 38.17
C ARG A 153 5.02 -2.86 37.07
N GLU A 154 5.85 -1.84 36.83
CA GLU A 154 6.97 -1.89 35.88
C GLU A 154 6.51 -2.31 34.48
N PHE A 155 5.38 -1.77 34.00
CA PHE A 155 5.00 -1.90 32.60
C PHE A 155 5.88 -0.99 31.75
N THR A 156 6.41 -1.51 30.64
CA THR A 156 7.26 -0.76 29.72
C THR A 156 6.44 0.12 28.77
N SER A 157 5.20 -0.29 28.49
CA SER A 157 4.35 0.40 27.52
C SER A 157 2.88 0.27 27.91
N VAL A 158 2.10 1.32 27.62
CA VAL A 158 0.65 1.34 27.82
C VAL A 158 -0.03 1.56 26.46
N MET A 159 -0.96 0.69 26.12
CA MET A 159 -1.77 0.76 24.91
C MET A 159 -3.24 0.99 25.29
N VAL A 160 -3.83 2.04 24.74
CA VAL A 160 -5.23 2.39 24.97
C VAL A 160 -6.02 2.14 23.70
N VAL A 161 -6.91 1.16 23.73
CA VAL A 161 -7.82 0.88 22.62
C VAL A 161 -9.03 1.79 22.73
N HIS A 162 -9.23 2.62 21.72
CA HIS A 162 -10.43 3.44 21.61
C HIS A 162 -11.53 2.66 20.88
N THR A 163 -12.79 2.93 21.23
CA THR A 163 -13.93 2.39 20.48
C THR A 163 -14.86 3.54 20.12
N ASN A 164 -15.10 3.72 18.83
CA ASN A 164 -16.06 4.69 18.30
C ASN A 164 -17.20 3.94 17.60
N ARG A 165 -18.45 4.38 17.80
CA ARG A 165 -19.64 3.73 17.20
C ARG A 165 -19.70 2.20 17.38
N ARG A 166 -19.24 1.70 18.53
CA ARG A 166 -19.14 0.26 18.88
C ARG A 166 -18.13 -0.54 18.05
N GLU A 167 -17.28 0.14 17.29
CA GLU A 167 -16.16 -0.42 16.53
C GLU A 167 -14.85 0.00 17.20
N PRO A 168 -13.88 -0.91 17.43
CA PRO A 168 -12.54 -0.53 17.83
C PRO A 168 -11.82 0.20 16.67
N GLY A 169 -11.09 1.26 16.98
CA GLY A 169 -10.33 2.04 16.00
C GLY A 169 -9.27 2.92 16.64
#